data_AF-A0A3M7TS93-F1
#
_entry.id   AF-A0A3M7TS93-F1
#
_cell.length_a   1.000
_cell.length_b   1.000
_cell.length_c   1.000
_cell.angle_alpha   90.00
_cell.angle_beta   90.00
_cell.angle_gamma   90.00
#
_symmetry.space_group_name_H-M   'P 1'
#
loop_
_entity.id
_entity.type
_entity.pdbx_description
1 polymer ?
#
loop_
_entity_poly.entity_id
_entity_poly.type
_entity_poly.pdbx_seq_one_letter_code
_entity_poly.pdbx_strand_id
1 'polypeptide(L)'
;MKDERLFYYLMSAIFAIVIASSGVYVFQQAAEQEFSFPNHLLLIGLAFGIWAILRWKRKSYPFAFILTLLSAYALLMVVFTMLAM
;
A
#
# COMPACT_ATOMS: atom_id res chain seq x y z
N MET A 1 19.65 16.70 3.32
CA MET A 1 19.92 15.30 3.77
C MET A 1 19.18 14.89 5.04
N LYS A 2 19.14 15.67 6.14
CA LYS A 2 18.34 15.30 7.34
C LYS A 2 16.83 15.28 7.05
N ASP A 3 16.32 16.25 6.30
CA ASP A 3 14.88 16.37 6.00
C ASP A 3 14.35 15.28 5.06
N GLU A 4 15.16 14.86 4.08
CA GLU A 4 14.75 13.79 3.16
C GLU A 4 14.62 12.44 3.89
N ARG A 5 15.57 12.11 4.77
CA ARG A 5 15.47 10.90 5.60
C ARG A 5 14.25 10.96 6.52
N LEU A 6 14.01 12.11 7.15
CA LEU A 6 12.83 12.31 8.00
C LEU A 6 11.54 12.11 7.20
N PHE A 7 11.45 12.64 5.98
CA PHE A 7 10.31 12.43 5.09
C PHE A 7 10.05 10.94 4.82
N TYR A 8 11.08 10.18 4.40
CA TYR A 8 10.92 8.75 4.12
C TYR A 8 10.47 7.96 5.36
N TYR A 9 11.03 8.26 6.53
CA TYR A 9 10.63 7.63 7.78
C TYR A 9 9.19 7.98 8.18
N LEU A 10 8.82 9.25 8.08
CA LEU A 10 7.50 9.73 8.47
C LEU A 10 6.43 9.15 7.55
N MET A 11 6.66 9.14 6.23
CA MET A 11 5.74 8.51 5.27
C MET A 11 5.61 7.00 5.52
N SER A 12 6.73 6.31 5.79
CA SER A 12 6.70 4.87 6.11
C SER A 12 5.92 4.59 7.39
N ALA A 13 6.10 5.41 8.43
CA ALA A 13 5.40 5.26 9.70
C ALA A 13 3.88 5.47 9.55
N ILE A 14 3.46 6.49 8.78
CA ILE A 14 2.04 6.71 8.47
C ILE A 14 1.46 5.48 7.75
N PHE A 15 2.13 5.00 6.71
CA PHE A 15 1.66 3.84 5.96
C PHE A 15 1.65 2.57 6.82
N ALA A 16 2.62 2.37 7.71
CA ALA A 16 2.63 1.24 8.63
C ALA A 16 1.41 1.24 9.55
N ILE A 17 1.05 2.40 10.11
CA ILE A 17 -0.16 2.56 10.94
C ILE A 17 -1.41 2.25 10.10
N VAL A 18 -1.52 2.83 8.90
CA VAL A 18 -2.67 2.60 8.01
C VAL A 18 -2.80 1.13 7.61
N ILE A 19 -1.69 0.45 7.29
CA ILE A 19 -1.67 -0.99 6.97
C ILE A 19 -2.15 -1.80 8.18
N ALA A 20 -1.63 -1.54 9.37
CA ALA A 20 -2.02 -2.27 10.57
C ALA A 20 -3.51 -2.08 10.89
N SER A 21 -4.00 -0.83 10.87
CA SER A 21 -5.41 -0.52 11.10
C SER A 21 -6.33 -1.15 10.05
N SER A 22 -5.94 -1.10 8.78
CA SER A 22 -6.73 -1.69 7.69
C SER A 22 -6.75 -3.22 7.78
N GLY A 23 -5.63 -3.84 8.14
CA GLY A 23 -5.56 -5.29 8.37
C GLY A 23 -6.51 -5.74 9.49
N VAL A 24 -6.47 -5.08 10.65
CA VAL A 24 -7.40 -5.35 11.75
C VAL A 24 -8.85 -5.23 11.29
N TYR A 25 -9.17 -4.17 10.55
CA TYR A 25 -10.52 -3.96 10.02
C TYR A 25 -10.98 -5.08 9.07
N VAL A 26 -10.13 -5.51 8.13
CA VAL A 26 -10.46 -6.60 7.20
C VAL A 26 -10.74 -7.90 7.94
N PHE A 27 -9.89 -8.29 8.87
CA PHE A 27 -10.09 -9.54 9.62
C PHE A 27 -11.30 -9.49 10.56
N GLN A 28 -11.64 -8.32 11.09
CA GLN A 28 -12.89 -8.15 11.85
C GLN A 28 -14.12 -8.30 10.95
N GLN A 29 -14.12 -7.65 9.78
CA GLN A 29 -15.22 -7.74 8.83
C GLN A 29 -15.38 -9.15 8.23
N ALA A 30 -14.29 -9.90 8.08
CA ALA A 30 -14.34 -11.28 7.57
C ALA A 30 -15.13 -12.22 8.48
N ALA A 31 -15.18 -11.91 9.79
CA ALA A 31 -16.01 -12.65 10.73
C ALA A 31 -17.52 -12.41 10.52
N GLU A 32 -17.88 -11.32 9.84
CA GLU A 32 -19.27 -10.88 9.65
C GLU A 32 -19.76 -11.03 8.20
N GLN A 33 -18.86 -11.02 7.21
CA GLN A 33 -19.19 -10.99 5.79
C GLN A 33 -18.23 -11.82 4.94
N GLU A 34 -18.77 -12.48 3.89
CA GLU A 34 -17.94 -13.12 2.87
C GLU A 34 -17.31 -12.07 1.94
N PHE A 35 -16.00 -12.15 1.75
CA PHE A 35 -15.28 -11.29 0.83
C PHE A 35 -15.18 -11.88 -0.57
N SER A 36 -15.37 -11.03 -1.58
CA SER A 36 -14.97 -11.35 -2.95
C SER A 36 -13.53 -10.93 -3.21
N PHE A 37 -12.84 -11.62 -4.12
CA PHE A 37 -11.48 -11.27 -4.50
C PHE A 37 -11.37 -9.78 -4.94
N PRO A 38 -10.48 -8.97 -4.33
CA PRO A 38 -10.46 -7.52 -4.52
C PRO A 38 -9.70 -7.12 -5.80
N ASN A 39 -10.28 -7.42 -6.97
CA ASN A 39 -9.70 -7.13 -8.29
C ASN A 39 -9.30 -5.66 -8.48
N HIS A 40 -10.08 -4.73 -7.94
CA HIS A 40 -9.80 -3.30 -8.03
C HIS A 40 -8.53 -2.92 -7.27
N LEU A 41 -8.30 -3.47 -6.07
CA LEU A 41 -7.07 -3.24 -5.31
C LEU A 41 -5.85 -3.84 -6.00
N LEU A 42 -6.00 -5.02 -6.60
CA LEU A 42 -4.92 -5.63 -7.39
C LEU A 42 -4.53 -4.72 -8.56
N LEU A 43 -5.51 -4.23 -9.32
CA LEU A 43 -5.27 -3.33 -10.45
C LEU A 43 -4.61 -2.02 -10.01
N ILE A 44 -5.10 -1.41 -8.92
CA ILE A 44 -4.53 -0.19 -8.34
C ILE A 44 -3.08 -0.43 -7.88
N GLY A 45 -2.83 -1.53 -7.19
CA GLY A 45 -1.50 -1.91 -6.71
C GLY A 45 -0.51 -2.04 -7.85
N LEU A 46 -0.88 -2.72 -8.93
CA LEU A 46 -0.06 -2.86 -10.13
C LEU A 46 0.16 -1.51 -10.84
N ALA A 47 -0.90 -0.71 -11.02
CA ALA A 47 -0.80 0.59 -11.68
C ALA A 47 0.15 1.54 -10.94
N PHE A 48 0.04 1.64 -9.61
CA PHE A 48 0.96 2.43 -8.80
C PHE A 48 2.38 1.86 -8.81
N GLY A 49 2.55 0.55 -8.81
CA GLY A 49 3.87 -0.09 -8.89
C GLY A 49 4.59 0.23 -10.21
N ILE A 50 3.89 0.07 -11.33
CA ILE A 50 4.42 0.44 -12.66
C ILE A 50 4.76 1.92 -12.71
N TRP A 51 3.87 2.79 -12.21
CA TRP A 51 4.11 4.22 -12.23
C TRP A 51 5.29 4.62 -11.33
N ALA A 52 5.42 4.00 -10.16
CA ALA A 52 6.57 4.20 -9.28
C ALA A 52 7.88 3.88 -10.01
N ILE A 53 7.96 2.74 -10.72
CA ILE A 53 9.14 2.35 -11.50
C ILE A 53 9.47 3.42 -12.56
N LEU A 54 8.47 3.92 -13.28
CA LEU A 54 8.67 4.99 -14.26
C LEU A 54 9.20 6.28 -13.62
N ARG A 55 8.72 6.64 -12.43
CA ARG A 55 9.18 7.83 -11.69
C ARG A 55 10.57 7.65 -11.10
N TRP A 56 10.92 6.45 -10.66
CA TRP A 56 12.29 6.07 -10.26
C TRP A 56 13.28 6.26 -11.41
N LYS A 57 12.94 5.80 -12.62
CA LYS A 57 13.77 6.02 -13.82
C LYS A 57 13.96 7.50 -14.15
N ARG A 58 12.96 8.35 -13.85
CA ARG A 58 13.04 9.81 -14.03
C ARG A 58 13.69 10.55 -12.85
N LYS A 59 14.31 9.83 -11.90
CA LYS A 59 14.96 10.38 -10.69
C LYS A 59 14.05 11.22 -9.79
N SER A 60 12.74 11.00 -9.85
CA SER A 60 11.75 11.70 -9.02
C SER A 60 11.46 10.90 -7.74
N TYR A 61 12.47 10.77 -6.88
CA TYR A 61 12.47 9.79 -5.79
C TYR A 61 11.39 9.96 -4.71
N PRO A 62 11.08 11.17 -4.18
CA PRO A 62 10.06 11.30 -3.14
C PRO A 62 8.67 10.88 -3.62
N PHE A 63 8.31 11.27 -4.84
CA PHE A 63 7.04 10.89 -5.44
C PHE A 63 7.00 9.40 -5.82
N ALA A 64 8.10 8.88 -6.39
CA ALA A 64 8.21 7.46 -6.69
C ALA A 64 8.07 6.59 -5.42
N PHE A 65 8.61 7.06 -4.29
CA PHE A 65 8.48 6.40 -3.00
C PHE A 65 7.04 6.35 -2.49
N ILE A 66 6.31 7.47 -2.54
CA ILE A 66 4.87 7.49 -2.17
C ILE A 66 4.09 6.49 -3.03
N LEU A 67 4.32 6.47 -4.34
CA LEU A 67 3.67 5.52 -5.24
C LEU A 67 4.02 4.06 -4.89
N THR A 68 5.26 3.79 -4.50
CA THR A 68 5.66 2.48 -3.99
C THR A 68 4.90 2.11 -2.71
N LEU A 69 4.75 3.03 -1.76
CA LEU A 69 3.99 2.80 -0.53
C LEU A 69 2.50 2.55 -0.81
N LEU A 70 1.88 3.31 -1.73
CA LEU A 70 0.49 3.11 -2.17
C LEU A 70 0.31 1.76 -2.86
N SER A 71 1.25 1.38 -3.73
CA SER A 71 1.27 0.08 -4.39
C SER A 71 1.37 -1.06 -3.37
N ALA A 72 2.32 -0.97 -2.43
CA ALA A 72 2.52 -1.95 -1.38
C ALA A 72 1.28 -2.08 -0.48
N TYR A 73 0.67 -0.96 -0.09
CA TYR A 73 -0.58 -0.95 0.67
C TYR A 73 -1.70 -1.68 -0.07
N ALA A 74 -1.97 -1.33 -1.32
CA ALA A 74 -3.04 -1.95 -2.10
C ALA A 74 -2.82 -3.47 -2.27
N LEU A 75 -1.59 -3.89 -2.57
CA LEU A 75 -1.25 -5.31 -2.72
C LEU A 75 -1.31 -6.06 -1.38
N LEU A 76 -0.91 -5.44 -0.27
CA LEU A 76 -1.07 -6.02 1.07
C LEU A 76 -2.54 -6.18 1.44
N MET A 77 -3.39 -5.22 1.08
CA MET A 77 -4.83 -5.36 1.29
C MET A 77 -5.42 -6.50 0.47
N VAL A 78 -4.96 -6.73 -0.77
CA VAL A 78 -5.35 -7.93 -1.53
C VAL A 78 -4.97 -9.19 -0.76
N VAL A 79 -3.74 -9.26 -0.24
CA VAL A 79 -3.27 -10.41 0.54
C VAL A 79 -4.10 -10.58 1.82
N PHE A 80 -4.38 -9.51 2.57
CA PHE A 80 -5.21 -9.59 3.78
C PHE A 80 -6.62 -10.08 3.46
N THR A 81 -7.26 -9.56 2.41
CA THR A 81 -8.57 -10.04 1.98
C THR A 81 -8.51 -11.51 1.58
N MET A 82 -7.49 -11.95 0.83
CA MET A 82 -7.34 -13.37 0.46
C MET A 82 -7.10 -14.29 1.65
N LEU A 83 -6.39 -13.82 2.68
CA LEU A 83 -6.16 -14.59 3.91
C LEU A 83 -7.39 -14.64 4.81
N ALA A 84 -8.29 -13.66 4.66
CA ALA A 84 -9.49 -13.54 5.47
C ALA A 84 -10.73 -14.18 4.80
N MET A 85 -10.67 -14.43 3.48
CA MET A 85 -11.61 -15.29 2.73
C MET A 85 -11.41 -16.77 3.08
#